data_AF-A0A7G3ZDG2-F1
#
_entry.id   AF-A0A7G3ZDG2-F1
#
_cell.length_a   1.000
_cell.length_b   1.000
_cell.length_c   1.000
_cell.angle_alpha   90.00
_cell.angle_beta   90.00
_cell.angle_gamma   90.00
#
_symmetry.space_group_name_H-M   'P 1'
#
loop_
_entity.id
_entity.type
_entity.pdbx_description
1 polymer ?
#
loop_
_entity_poly.entity_id
_entity_poly.type
_entity_poly.pdbx_seq_one_letter_code
_entity_poly.pdbx_strand_id
1 'polypeptide(L)'
;MDNEPKAYEKLKEDLKKSLQEQKDLEDEFDRLQQEIYDKETEYFGGKSSGSVSMGFGKTSCGGNIIRGFDAFNKSHHGHGHGHESSSHFTNDDRLFSLSSAVFVKQLRQEDSQDHIE
;
A
#
# COMPACT_ATOMS: atom_id res chain seq x y z
N MET A 1 -1.24 -17.12 -53.19
CA MET A 1 -0.92 -15.96 -52.34
C MET A 1 -2.12 -15.56 -51.47
N ASP A 2 -3.02 -16.50 -51.17
CA ASP A 2 -4.35 -16.18 -50.59
C ASP A 2 -4.38 -16.22 -49.05
N ASN A 3 -3.22 -16.42 -48.42
CA ASN A 3 -3.07 -16.49 -46.96
C ASN A 3 -2.71 -15.16 -46.30
N GLU A 4 -2.15 -14.20 -47.04
CA GLU A 4 -1.80 -12.86 -46.51
C GLU A 4 -3.02 -12.06 -46.01
N PRO A 5 -4.14 -11.94 -46.75
CA PRO A 5 -5.27 -11.14 -46.27
C PRO A 5 -5.94 -11.76 -45.04
N LYS A 6 -6.01 -13.10 -44.95
CA LYS A 6 -6.57 -13.79 -43.77
C LYS A 6 -5.67 -13.64 -42.54
N ALA A 7 -4.35 -13.72 -42.71
CA ALA A 7 -3.41 -13.49 -41.63
C ALA A 7 -3.47 -12.03 -41.13
N TYR A 8 -3.65 -11.07 -42.04
CA TYR A 8 -3.80 -9.66 -41.71
C TYR A 8 -5.10 -9.36 -40.94
N GLU A 9 -6.23 -9.93 -41.36
CA GLU A 9 -7.49 -9.78 -40.60
C GLU A 9 -7.38 -10.38 -39.21
N LYS A 10 -6.81 -11.58 -39.08
CA LYS A 10 -6.58 -12.21 -37.77
C LYS A 10 -5.69 -11.35 -36.87
N LEU A 11 -4.61 -10.80 -37.42
CA LEU A 11 -3.70 -9.94 -36.66
C LEU A 11 -4.39 -8.66 -36.17
N LYS A 12 -5.33 -8.10 -36.96
CA LYS A 12 -6.13 -6.95 -36.52
C LYS A 12 -7.08 -7.30 -35.39
N GLU A 13 -7.68 -8.49 -35.41
CA GLU A 13 -8.54 -8.97 -34.31
C GLU A 13 -7.72 -9.19 -33.04
N ASP A 14 -6.57 -9.86 -33.16
CA ASP A 14 -5.65 -10.11 -32.04
C ASP A 14 -5.15 -8.78 -31.44
N LEU A 15 -4.83 -7.79 -32.29
CA LEU A 15 -4.41 -6.46 -31.84
C LEU A 15 -5.54 -5.75 -31.08
N LYS A 16 -6.78 -5.77 -31.60
CA LYS A 16 -7.93 -5.17 -30.90
C LYS A 16 -8.15 -5.81 -29.53
N LYS A 17 -8.03 -7.13 -29.45
CA LYS A 17 -8.13 -7.85 -28.19
C LYS A 17 -7.01 -7.46 -27.22
N SER A 18 -5.77 -7.41 -27.69
CA SER A 18 -4.62 -7.00 -26.87
C SER A 18 -4.73 -5.57 -26.37
N LEU A 19 -5.26 -4.64 -27.18
CA LEU A 19 -5.49 -3.26 -26.74
C LEU A 19 -6.60 -3.16 -25.69
N GLN A 20 -7.66 -3.96 -25.83
CA GLN A 20 -8.71 -4.01 -24.82
C GLN A 20 -8.17 -4.60 -23.51
N GLU A 21 -7.42 -5.70 -23.59
CA GLU A 21 -6.80 -6.33 -22.42
C GLU A 21 -5.81 -5.38 -21.73
N GLN A 22 -5.00 -4.65 -22.50
CA GLN A 22 -4.12 -3.62 -21.95
C GLN A 22 -4.91 -2.58 -21.15
N LYS A 23 -6.01 -2.07 -21.72
CA LYS A 23 -6.85 -1.08 -21.05
C LYS A 23 -7.45 -1.63 -19.77
N ASP A 24 -7.98 -2.85 -19.80
CA ASP A 24 -8.59 -3.47 -18.62
C ASP A 24 -7.56 -3.68 -17.49
N LEU A 25 -6.31 -4.03 -17.85
CA LEU A 25 -5.21 -4.16 -16.90
C LEU A 25 -4.76 -2.81 -16.32
N GLU A 26 -4.74 -1.75 -17.14
CA GLU A 26 -4.45 -0.39 -16.67
C GLU A 26 -5.53 0.09 -15.67
N ASP A 27 -6.81 -0.10 -15.99
CA ASP A 27 -7.94 0.24 -15.12
C ASP A 27 -7.89 -0.55 -13.79
N GLU A 28 -7.57 -1.86 -13.85
CA GLU A 28 -7.43 -2.69 -12.65
C GLU A 28 -6.22 -2.30 -11.79
N PHE A 29 -5.11 -1.96 -12.44
CA PHE A 29 -3.89 -1.52 -11.76
C PHE A 29 -4.12 -0.23 -10.97
N ASP A 30 -4.78 0.75 -11.57
CA ASP A 30 -5.12 2.01 -10.89
C ASP A 30 -6.05 1.78 -9.69
N ARG A 31 -7.05 0.90 -9.85
CA ARG A 31 -7.94 0.49 -8.76
C ARG A 31 -7.16 -0.13 -7.60
N LEU A 32 -6.22 -1.04 -7.89
CA LEU A 32 -5.42 -1.73 -6.88
C LEU A 32 -4.49 -0.77 -6.12
N GLN A 33 -3.91 0.23 -6.80
CA GLN A 33 -3.08 1.22 -6.12
C GLN A 33 -3.88 2.03 -5.09
N GLN A 34 -5.09 2.46 -5.46
CA GLN A 34 -5.97 3.15 -4.53
C GLN A 34 -6.36 2.25 -3.36
N GLU A 35 -6.71 0.98 -3.63
CA GLU A 35 -7.07 0.03 -2.59
C GLU A 35 -5.92 -0.20 -1.60
N ILE A 36 -4.67 -0.32 -2.08
CA ILE A 36 -3.49 -0.46 -1.21
C ILE A 36 -3.37 0.76 -0.28
N TYR A 37 -3.46 1.97 -0.84
CA TYR A 37 -3.35 3.21 -0.06
C TYR A 37 -4.46 3.34 1.00
N ASP A 38 -5.69 2.99 0.63
CA ASP A 38 -6.84 3.00 1.52
C ASP A 38 -6.66 1.97 2.65
N LYS A 39 -6.19 0.76 2.32
CA LYS A 39 -5.93 -0.29 3.31
C LYS A 39 -4.79 0.02 4.26
N GLU A 40 -3.73 0.66 3.80
CA GLU A 40 -2.69 1.18 4.69
C GLU A 40 -3.25 2.21 5.67
N THR A 41 -4.13 3.09 5.21
CA THR A 41 -4.80 4.08 6.06
C THR A 41 -5.73 3.40 7.07
N GLU A 42 -6.51 2.41 6.63
CA GLU A 42 -7.43 1.64 7.47
C GLU A 42 -6.69 0.89 8.58
N TYR A 43 -5.60 0.18 8.24
CA TYR A 43 -4.89 -0.68 9.18
C TYR A 43 -3.85 0.05 10.03
N PHE A 44 -3.26 1.14 9.53
CA PHE A 44 -2.16 1.82 10.22
C PHE A 44 -2.45 3.29 10.56
N GLY A 45 -3.35 3.97 9.83
CA GLY A 45 -3.59 5.41 9.92
C GLY A 45 -4.27 5.92 11.18
N GLY A 46 -4.99 5.07 11.93
CA GLY A 46 -5.53 5.51 13.20
C GLY A 46 -6.48 4.52 13.85
N LYS A 47 -6.17 4.18 15.11
CA LYS A 47 -6.94 3.35 16.05
C LYS A 47 -6.64 1.84 16.07
N SER A 48 -5.77 1.33 15.20
CA SER A 48 -5.35 -0.09 15.22
C SER A 48 -4.21 -0.41 16.21
N SER A 49 -3.73 0.58 16.99
CA SER A 49 -3.14 0.25 18.30
C SER A 49 -4.30 -0.17 19.20
N GLY A 50 -4.80 -1.38 18.98
CA GLY A 50 -5.84 -2.00 19.77
C GLY A 50 -5.37 -2.02 21.21
N SER A 51 -5.83 -1.04 21.98
CA SER A 51 -5.94 -1.17 23.43
C SER A 51 -6.99 -2.26 23.65
N VAL A 52 -6.57 -3.52 23.60
CA VAL A 52 -7.44 -4.64 23.96
C VAL A 52 -7.61 -4.55 25.48
N SER A 53 -8.74 -4.00 25.92
CA SER A 53 -9.09 -3.93 27.35
C SER A 53 -9.50 -5.32 27.84
N MET A 54 -8.54 -6.23 27.95
CA MET A 54 -8.75 -7.55 28.52
C MET A 54 -8.69 -7.45 30.05
N GLY A 55 -9.79 -7.06 30.70
CA GLY A 55 -10.16 -7.33 32.11
C GLY A 55 -9.19 -7.05 33.29
N PHE A 56 -7.90 -6.79 33.07
CA PHE A 56 -6.82 -6.80 34.06
C PHE A 56 -5.68 -5.83 33.69
N GLY A 57 -5.98 -4.77 32.95
CA GLY A 57 -5.01 -3.74 32.58
C GLY A 57 -5.02 -3.44 31.09
N LYS A 58 -4.67 -2.19 30.76
CA LYS A 58 -4.64 -1.68 29.39
C LYS A 58 -3.34 -2.14 28.74
N THR A 59 -3.33 -3.27 28.04
CA THR A 59 -2.18 -3.68 27.22
C THR A 59 -2.35 -3.11 25.82
N SER A 60 -1.49 -2.15 25.47
CA SER A 60 -1.39 -1.66 24.10
C SER A 60 -0.76 -2.75 23.25
N CYS A 61 -1.55 -3.41 22.40
CA CYS A 61 -1.03 -4.34 21.40
C CYS A 61 -0.46 -3.50 20.24
N GLY A 62 0.76 -2.99 20.43
CA GLY A 62 1.34 -1.93 19.61
C GLY A 62 2.20 -2.37 18.41
N GLY A 63 2.17 -3.66 18.03
CA GLY A 63 2.99 -4.19 16.94
C GLY A 63 2.26 -4.24 15.60
N ASN A 64 2.94 -3.88 14.51
CA ASN A 64 2.46 -4.02 13.13
C ASN A 64 3.63 -4.38 12.19
N ILE A 65 3.36 -4.72 10.93
CA ILE A 65 4.41 -5.11 9.97
C ILE A 65 5.41 -3.98 9.68
N ILE A 66 5.03 -2.72 9.91
CA ILE A 66 5.90 -1.55 9.74
C ILE A 66 6.90 -1.43 10.91
N ARG A 67 6.46 -1.71 12.14
CA ARG A 67 7.22 -1.47 13.39
C ARG A 67 7.75 -2.74 14.05
N GLY A 68 7.32 -3.91 13.59
CA GLY A 68 7.64 -5.20 14.16
C GLY A 68 6.68 -5.64 15.27
N PHE A 69 6.73 -6.94 15.58
CA PHE A 69 5.89 -7.61 16.57
C PHE A 69 6.67 -7.96 17.86
N ASP A 70 7.76 -7.25 18.18
CA ASP A 70 8.57 -7.54 19.39
C ASP A 70 7.80 -7.23 20.70
N ALA A 71 6.73 -6.43 20.62
CA ALA A 71 5.84 -6.15 21.75
C ALA A 71 5.12 -7.39 22.30
N PHE A 72 5.07 -8.50 21.55
CA PHE A 72 4.39 -9.73 21.98
C PHE A 72 5.25 -10.62 22.89
N ASN A 73 6.58 -10.43 22.91
CA ASN A 73 7.50 -11.32 23.63
C ASN A 73 7.89 -10.82 25.04
N LYS A 74 7.49 -9.60 25.45
CA LYS A 74 7.91 -8.98 26.72
C LYS A 74 6.92 -9.18 27.88
N SER A 75 6.32 -10.36 28.00
CA SER A 75 5.41 -10.67 29.12
C SER A 75 6.11 -11.23 30.38
N HIS A 76 7.42 -11.49 30.38
CA HIS A 76 8.12 -11.96 31.59
C HIS A 76 9.54 -11.39 31.72
N HIS A 77 9.74 -10.57 32.75
CA HIS A 77 11.01 -10.03 33.27
C HIS A 77 11.70 -8.89 32.49
N GLY A 78 11.75 -7.74 33.16
CA GLY A 78 12.85 -6.78 32.99
C GLY A 78 12.40 -5.41 32.53
N HIS A 79 12.55 -4.43 33.42
CA HIS A 79 12.70 -3.02 33.07
C HIS A 79 13.70 -2.88 31.91
N GLY A 80 13.20 -2.69 30.70
CA GLY A 80 13.99 -2.30 29.54
C GLY A 80 13.29 -1.14 28.89
N HIS A 81 13.89 0.04 28.97
CA HIS A 81 13.58 1.23 28.19
C HIS A 81 13.57 0.90 26.69
N GLY A 82 12.49 0.29 26.20
CA GLY A 82 12.19 0.16 24.79
C GLY A 82 11.43 1.40 24.39
N HIS A 83 12.12 2.31 23.71
CA HIS A 83 11.62 3.46 22.98
C HIS A 83 10.13 3.32 22.58
N GLU A 84 9.21 3.72 23.45
CA GLU A 84 7.84 4.04 23.07
C GLU A 84 7.92 5.35 22.29
N SER A 85 8.45 5.29 21.08
CA SER A 85 8.00 6.24 20.08
C SER A 85 6.56 5.85 19.80
N SER A 86 5.63 6.55 20.44
CA SER A 86 4.30 6.80 19.90
C SER A 86 4.44 7.59 18.59
N SER A 87 5.23 7.08 17.65
CA SER A 87 5.34 7.63 16.32
C SER A 87 3.95 7.52 15.75
N HIS A 88 3.38 8.64 15.33
CA HIS A 88 2.15 8.62 14.58
C HIS A 88 2.44 7.91 13.25
N PHE A 89 1.45 7.21 12.68
CA PHE A 89 1.61 6.66 11.34
C PHE A 89 1.79 7.83 10.37
N THR A 90 2.88 7.82 9.63
CA THR A 90 3.24 8.87 8.68
C THR A 90 3.17 8.34 7.25
N ASN A 91 3.19 9.23 6.25
CA ASN A 91 3.26 8.78 4.86
C ASN A 91 4.56 8.03 4.54
N ASP A 92 5.63 8.25 5.30
CA ASP A 92 6.88 7.51 5.19
C ASP A 92 6.74 6.03 5.64
N ASP A 93 5.71 5.73 6.44
CA ASP A 93 5.39 4.38 6.92
C ASP A 93 4.57 3.55 5.90
N ARG A 94 4.18 4.13 4.75
CA ARG A 94 3.37 3.51 3.70
C ARG A 94 4.18 2.61 2.77
N LEU A 95 4.82 1.60 3.34
CA LEU A 95 5.78 0.73 2.63
C LEU A 95 5.20 0.08 1.37
N PHE A 96 3.89 -0.22 1.33
CA PHE A 96 3.27 -0.86 0.18
C PHE A 96 3.03 0.16 -0.95
N SER A 97 2.46 1.33 -0.65
CA SER A 97 2.30 2.38 -1.66
C SER A 97 3.64 2.92 -2.16
N LEU A 98 4.63 3.08 -1.27
CA LEU A 98 5.98 3.54 -1.62
C LEU A 98 6.76 2.53 -2.49
N SER A 99 6.33 1.27 -2.55
CA SER A 99 6.92 0.28 -3.47
C SER A 99 6.59 0.56 -4.95
N SER A 100 5.55 1.37 -5.22
CA SER A 100 5.16 1.77 -6.57
C SER A 100 5.90 3.05 -7.01
N ALA A 101 6.72 2.94 -8.06
CA ALA A 101 7.41 4.10 -8.63
C ALA A 101 6.44 5.13 -9.25
N VAL A 102 5.23 4.71 -9.64
CA VAL A 102 4.17 5.61 -10.14
C VAL A 102 3.64 6.45 -8.99
N PHE A 103 3.30 5.82 -7.87
CA PHE A 103 2.85 6.50 -6.65
C PHE A 103 3.90 7.50 -6.15
N VAL A 104 5.18 7.10 -6.08
CA VAL A 104 6.27 7.98 -5.64
C VAL A 104 6.46 9.19 -6.58
N LYS A 105 6.18 9.03 -7.88
CA LYS A 105 6.21 10.17 -8.83
C LYS A 105 5.04 11.12 -8.60
N GLN A 106 3.84 10.61 -8.33
CA GLN A 106 2.66 11.43 -8.02
C GLN A 106 2.88 12.24 -6.74
N LEU A 107 3.35 11.59 -5.67
CA LEU A 107 3.63 12.26 -4.39
C LEU A 107 4.63 13.42 -4.54
N ARG A 108 5.72 13.22 -5.28
CA ARG A 108 6.70 14.30 -5.55
C ARG A 108 6.14 15.44 -6.39
N GLN A 109 5.16 15.17 -7.26
CA GLN A 109 4.51 16.21 -8.05
C GLN A 109 3.60 17.08 -7.16
N GLU A 110 2.86 16.46 -6.24
CA GLU A 110 2.04 17.17 -5.24
C GLU A 110 2.92 18.05 -4.33
N ASP A 111 4.01 17.50 -3.78
CA ASP A 111 4.97 18.26 -2.95
C ASP A 111 5.61 19.45 -3.68
N SER A 112 5.77 19.35 -5.01
CA SER A 112 6.37 20.42 -5.83
C SER A 112 5.37 21.55 -6.14
N GLN A 113 4.06 21.28 -6.08
CA GLN A 113 3.02 22.29 -6.34
C GLN A 113 2.77 23.18 -5.10
N ASP A 114 2.95 22.67 -3.89
CA ASP A 114 2.75 23.41 -2.64
C ASP A 114 3.88 24.42 -2.31
N HIS A 115 4.96 24.45 -3.09
CA HIS A 115 6.06 25.42 -2.94
C HIS A 115 5.98 26.62 -3.89
N ILE A 116 4.87 26.78 -4.61
CA ILE A 116 4.58 27.93 -5.46
C ILE A 116 3.31 28.64 -4.96
N GLU A 117 3.29 29.06 -3.69
CA GLU A 117 2.40 30.10 -3.16
C GLU A 117 3.15 31.01 -2.17
#